data_AF-A0A3L7V5N0-F1
#
_entry.id   AF-A0A3L7V5N0-F1
#
_cell.length_a   1.000
_cell.length_b   1.000
_cell.length_c   1.000
_cell.angle_alpha   90.00
_cell.angle_beta   90.00
_cell.angle_gamma   90.00
#
_symmetry.space_group_name_H-M   'P 1'
#
loop_
_entity.id
_entity.type
_entity.pdbx_description
1 polymer ?
#
loop_
_entity_poly.entity_id
_entity_poly.type
_entity_poly.pdbx_seq_one_letter_code
_entity_poly.pdbx_strand_id
1 'polypeptide(L)'
;MHLEEDLELPVALSELDRGLIKDCVEGSSQAWAIFCDRFAGLVLDVVDETLAFAGISGQDRTLSLREELAEGFFREVRSNGFELIRTFRGESSLATYMAVVARRWILGALSKRKRSD
;
A
#
# COMPACT_ATOMS: atom_id res chain seq x y z
N MET A 1 16.55 37.29 -18.15
CA MET A 1 17.32 36.49 -17.17
C MET A 1 16.41 36.28 -15.96
N HIS A 2 15.48 35.34 -16.09
CA HIS A 2 14.67 34.84 -14.99
C HIS A 2 15.02 33.37 -14.88
N LEU A 3 15.39 33.02 -13.66
CA LEU A 3 15.85 31.73 -13.23
C LEU A 3 14.78 30.69 -13.60
N GLU A 4 15.13 29.78 -14.50
CA GLU A 4 14.49 28.47 -14.52
C GLU A 4 15.01 27.78 -13.25
N GLU A 5 14.29 28.04 -12.16
CA GLU A 5 14.42 27.34 -10.90
C GLU A 5 14.18 25.87 -11.21
N ASP A 6 15.21 25.07 -11.00
CA ASP A 6 15.20 23.62 -11.18
C ASP A 6 13.88 23.05 -10.63
N LEU A 7 13.00 22.61 -11.54
CA LEU A 7 11.93 21.69 -11.20
C LEU A 7 12.58 20.36 -10.83
N GLU A 8 13.16 20.29 -9.63
CA GLU A 8 13.30 19.04 -8.90
C GLU A 8 11.89 18.54 -8.65
N LEU A 9 11.34 17.80 -9.62
CA LEU A 9 10.21 16.93 -9.38
C LEU A 9 10.69 15.94 -8.30
N PRO A 10 10.16 15.99 -7.05
CA PRO A 10 10.59 15.08 -6.01
C PRO A 10 9.86 13.75 -6.26
N VAL A 11 10.30 13.03 -7.28
CA VAL A 11 9.84 11.68 -7.62
C VAL A 11 11.05 10.75 -7.66
N ALA A 12 11.94 10.90 -6.69
CA ALA A 12 12.93 9.91 -6.34
C ALA A 12 12.58 9.45 -4.92
N LEU A 13 12.58 8.13 -4.69
CA LEU A 13 12.46 7.54 -3.36
C LEU A 13 13.11 8.42 -2.30
N SER A 14 12.34 8.89 -1.32
CA SER A 14 13.01 9.49 -0.17
C SER A 14 13.90 8.40 0.43
N GLU A 15 15.17 8.69 0.70
CA GLU A 15 16.12 7.73 1.31
C GLU A 15 15.53 7.02 2.54
N LEU A 16 14.58 7.70 3.20
CA LEU A 16 13.73 7.20 4.27
C LEU A 16 12.95 5.92 3.89
N ASP A 17 12.34 5.84 2.70
CA ASP A 17 11.57 4.67 2.27
C ASP A 17 12.44 3.44 2.03
N ARG A 18 13.66 3.63 1.49
CA ARG A 18 14.63 2.53 1.31
C ARG A 18 15.13 2.00 2.65
N GLY A 19 15.45 2.90 3.58
CA GLY A 19 15.81 2.55 4.96
C GLY A 19 14.70 1.75 5.64
N LEU A 20 13.46 2.22 5.52
CA LEU A 20 12.29 1.57 6.11
C LEU A 20 12.03 0.16 5.54
N ILE A 21 12.19 -0.04 4.22
CA ILE A 21 12.11 -1.38 3.60
C ILE A 21 13.21 -2.27 4.17
N LYS A 22 14.46 -1.79 4.20
CA LYS A 22 15.60 -2.54 4.72
C LYS A 22 15.35 -2.97 6.17
N ASP A 23 14.94 -2.05 7.03
CA ASP A 23 14.66 -2.31 8.44
C ASP A 23 13.54 -3.34 8.62
N CYS A 24 12.49 -3.30 7.79
CA CYS A 24 11.44 -4.33 7.81
C CYS A 24 12.01 -5.71 7.46
N VAL A 25 12.81 -5.79 6.41
CA VAL A 25 13.41 -7.04 5.91
C VAL A 25 14.43 -7.62 6.88
N GLU A 26 15.21 -6.76 7.54
CA GLU A 26 16.22 -7.17 8.54
C GLU A 26 15.59 -7.50 9.90
N GLY A 27 14.29 -7.23 10.09
CA GLY A 27 13.57 -7.55 11.31
C GLY A 27 13.86 -6.57 12.46
N SER A 28 14.25 -5.33 12.13
CA SER A 28 14.43 -4.26 13.10
C SER A 28 13.16 -4.06 13.91
N SER A 29 13.30 -3.91 15.23
CA SER A 29 12.17 -3.67 16.11
C SER A 29 11.45 -2.38 15.67
N GLN A 30 10.11 -2.39 15.72
CA GLN A 30 9.23 -1.27 15.33
C GLN A 30 9.18 -0.90 13.83
N ALA A 31 10.12 -1.35 12.99
CA ALA A 31 10.13 -1.02 11.56
C ALA A 31 8.80 -1.31 10.87
N TRP A 32 8.21 -2.48 11.20
CA TRP A 32 6.89 -2.84 10.69
C TRP A 32 5.76 -1.92 11.15
N ALA A 33 5.79 -1.47 12.41
CA ALA A 33 4.78 -0.54 12.93
C ALA A 33 4.88 0.82 12.22
N ILE A 34 6.11 1.33 12.05
CA ILE A 34 6.38 2.57 11.30
C ILE A 34 5.92 2.44 9.84
N PHE A 35 6.14 1.28 9.22
CA PHE A 35 5.66 0.99 7.87
C PHE A 35 4.12 1.05 7.80
N CYS A 36 3.43 0.38 8.73
CA CYS A 36 1.98 0.45 8.82
C CYS A 36 1.50 1.89 9.00
N ASP A 37 2.06 2.64 9.97
CA ASP A 37 1.65 4.02 10.25
C ASP A 37 1.82 4.94 9.03
N ARG A 38 2.90 4.75 8.27
CA ARG A 38 3.19 5.52 7.06
C ARG A 38 2.22 5.24 5.93
N PHE A 39 1.79 3.99 5.75
CA PHE A 39 1.00 3.58 4.58
C PHE A 39 -0.48 3.30 4.88
N ALA A 40 -0.90 3.29 6.15
CA ALA A 40 -2.28 2.97 6.52
C ALA A 40 -3.30 3.91 5.86
N GLY A 41 -3.06 5.23 5.91
CA GLY A 41 -3.92 6.21 5.25
C GLY A 41 -4.08 5.94 3.75
N LEU A 42 -2.96 5.78 3.04
CA LEU A 42 -2.94 5.46 1.61
C LEU A 42 -3.70 4.16 1.30
N VAL A 43 -3.43 3.09 2.05
CA VAL A 43 -4.06 1.78 1.80
C VAL A 43 -5.56 1.87 2.04
N LEU A 44 -6.00 2.58 3.07
CA LEU A 44 -7.41 2.78 3.38
C LEU A 44 -8.11 3.59 2.28
N ASP A 45 -7.48 4.64 1.75
CA ASP A 45 -8.02 5.40 0.60
C ASP A 45 -8.14 4.50 -0.65
N VAL A 46 -7.12 3.68 -0.92
CA VAL A 46 -7.15 2.72 -2.04
C VAL A 46 -8.23 1.66 -1.85
N VAL A 47 -8.47 1.16 -0.63
CA VAL A 47 -9.61 0.29 -0.31
C VAL A 47 -10.91 1.01 -0.66
N ASP A 48 -11.06 2.25 -0.23
CA ASP A 48 -12.29 2.99 -0.42
C ASP A 48 -12.60 3.24 -1.90
N GLU A 49 -11.59 3.64 -2.67
CA GLU A 49 -11.68 3.81 -4.12
C GLU A 49 -11.96 2.48 -4.85
N THR A 50 -11.31 1.39 -4.41
CA THR A 50 -11.45 0.08 -5.06
C THR A 50 -12.84 -0.51 -4.82
N LEU A 51 -13.38 -0.37 -3.61
CA LEU A 51 -14.75 -0.78 -3.29
C LEU A 51 -15.77 0.01 -4.13
N ALA A 52 -15.56 1.32 -4.30
CA ALA A 52 -16.46 2.17 -5.10
C ALA A 52 -16.42 1.74 -6.57
N PHE A 53 -15.22 1.50 -7.10
CA PHE A 53 -15.02 0.96 -8.45
C PHE A 53 -15.68 -0.43 -8.63
N ALA A 54 -15.69 -1.26 -7.59
CA ALA A 54 -16.32 -2.58 -7.60
C ALA A 54 -17.86 -2.56 -7.43
N GLY A 55 -18.47 -1.38 -7.33
CA GLY A 55 -19.91 -1.20 -7.09
C GLY A 55 -20.35 -1.42 -5.64
N ILE A 56 -19.41 -1.57 -4.71
CA ILE A 56 -19.67 -1.75 -3.28
C ILE A 56 -19.70 -0.36 -2.63
N SER A 57 -20.90 0.18 -2.45
CA SER A 57 -21.15 1.55 -2.00
C SER A 57 -21.98 1.59 -0.73
N GLY A 58 -21.84 2.69 0.04
CA GLY A 58 -22.73 3.14 1.11
C GLY A 58 -23.25 2.06 2.06
N GLN A 59 -24.36 1.42 1.71
CA GLN A 59 -25.07 0.46 2.56
C GLN A 59 -24.40 -0.91 2.61
N ASP A 60 -23.70 -1.32 1.55
CA ASP A 60 -22.94 -2.58 1.50
C ASP A 60 -21.51 -2.43 2.05
N ARG A 61 -21.07 -1.18 2.25
CA ARG A 61 -19.74 -0.87 2.79
C ARG A 61 -19.80 -0.76 4.31
N THR A 62 -19.43 -1.83 4.99
CA THR A 62 -19.24 -1.80 6.44
C THR A 62 -17.84 -1.30 6.79
N LEU A 63 -17.69 -0.59 7.92
CA LEU A 63 -16.39 -0.23 8.48
C LEU A 63 -15.51 -1.47 8.68
N SER A 64 -16.12 -2.58 9.08
CA SER A 64 -15.45 -3.87 9.27
C SER A 64 -14.84 -4.41 7.98
N LEU A 65 -15.52 -4.33 6.82
CA LEU A 65 -14.96 -4.79 5.55
C LEU A 65 -13.74 -3.95 5.13
N ARG A 66 -13.81 -2.63 5.35
CA ARG A 66 -12.71 -1.71 5.04
C ARG A 66 -11.45 -2.05 5.84
N GLU A 67 -11.59 -2.22 7.15
CA GLU A 67 -10.50 -2.60 8.05
C GLU A 67 -9.96 -3.99 7.73
N GLU A 68 -10.83 -4.96 7.46
CA GLU A 68 -10.45 -6.33 7.12
C GLU A 68 -9.61 -6.41 5.82
N LEU A 69 -9.98 -5.63 4.80
CA LEU A 69 -9.22 -5.56 3.54
C LEU A 69 -7.85 -4.90 3.74
N ALA A 70 -7.78 -3.82 4.52
CA ALA A 70 -6.51 -3.17 4.84
C ALA A 70 -5.59 -4.10 5.65
N GLU A 71 -6.10 -4.73 6.71
CA GLU A 71 -5.36 -5.71 7.51
C GLU A 71 -4.89 -6.88 6.64
N GLY A 72 -5.76 -7.40 5.78
CA GLY A 72 -5.43 -8.47 4.85
C GLY A 72 -4.28 -8.09 3.90
N PHE A 73 -4.29 -6.88 3.36
CA PHE A 73 -3.20 -6.40 2.52
C PHE A 73 -1.90 -6.23 3.32
N PHE A 74 -1.92 -5.65 4.52
CA PHE A 74 -0.71 -5.55 5.35
C PHE A 74 -0.16 -6.93 5.76
N ARG A 75 -1.02 -7.92 5.99
CA ARG A 75 -0.60 -9.31 6.20
C ARG A 75 0.07 -9.90 4.96
N GLU A 76 -0.45 -9.61 3.76
CA GLU A 76 0.20 -10.01 2.50
C GLU A 76 1.58 -9.37 2.37
N VAL A 77 1.71 -8.07 2.66
CA VAL A 77 2.98 -7.34 2.61
C VAL A 77 4.03 -8.00 3.52
N ARG A 78 3.63 -8.43 4.72
CA ARG A 78 4.51 -9.10 5.68
C ARG A 78 4.76 -10.58 5.36
N SER A 79 3.91 -11.20 4.53
CA SER A 79 4.02 -12.61 4.20
C SER A 79 5.34 -12.94 3.51
N ASN A 80 5.76 -14.21 3.59
CA ASN A 80 6.96 -14.72 2.91
C ASN A 80 8.23 -13.88 3.16
N GLY A 81 8.38 -13.31 4.35
CA GLY A 81 9.55 -12.49 4.70
C GLY A 81 9.63 -11.18 3.91
N PHE A 82 8.49 -10.51 3.71
CA PHE A 82 8.40 -9.23 3.02
C PHE A 82 8.68 -9.26 1.51
N GLU A 83 8.43 -10.40 0.84
CA GLU A 83 8.73 -10.60 -0.59
C GLU A 83 8.16 -9.49 -1.50
N LEU A 84 6.94 -9.01 -1.21
CA LEU A 84 6.28 -7.96 -1.99
C LEU A 84 7.07 -6.64 -2.00
N ILE A 85 7.68 -6.25 -0.88
CA ILE A 85 8.48 -5.01 -0.81
C ILE A 85 9.96 -5.26 -1.09
N ARG A 86 10.47 -6.48 -0.93
CA ARG A 86 11.83 -6.88 -1.37
C ARG A 86 12.01 -6.81 -2.88
N THR A 87 10.95 -7.08 -3.64
CA THR A 87 10.95 -7.04 -5.11
C THR A 87 10.74 -5.64 -5.69
N PHE A 88 10.56 -4.62 -4.83
CA PHE A 88 10.40 -3.24 -5.27
C PHE A 88 11.70 -2.70 -5.88
N ARG A 89 11.65 -2.36 -7.18
CA ARG A 89 12.83 -1.94 -7.97
C ARG A 89 13.17 -0.45 -7.85
N GLY A 90 12.28 0.35 -7.26
CA GLY A 90 12.47 1.79 -7.12
C GLY A 90 12.34 2.60 -8.40
N GLU A 91 11.60 2.09 -9.38
CA GLU A 91 11.26 2.80 -10.63
C GLU A 91 10.06 3.76 -10.46
N SER A 92 9.48 3.82 -9.26
CA SER A 92 8.42 4.74 -8.85
C SER A 92 8.55 5.06 -7.36
N SER A 93 7.72 5.97 -6.83
CA SER A 93 7.65 6.16 -5.38
C SER A 93 7.10 4.89 -4.69
N LEU A 94 7.52 4.64 -3.45
CA LEU A 94 6.98 3.51 -2.69
C LEU A 94 5.46 3.65 -2.50
N ALA A 95 4.96 4.85 -2.28
CA ALA A 95 3.51 5.11 -2.21
C ALA A 95 2.78 4.70 -3.50
N THR A 96 3.31 5.07 -4.68
CA THR A 96 2.75 4.65 -5.97
C THR A 96 2.73 3.13 -6.11
N TYR A 97 3.83 2.46 -5.77
CA TYR A 97 3.92 1.00 -5.81
C TYR A 97 2.91 0.35 -4.87
N MET A 98 2.82 0.82 -3.62
CA MET A 98 1.90 0.33 -2.60
C MET A 98 0.44 0.49 -3.03
N ALA A 99 0.07 1.61 -3.65
CA ALA A 99 -1.29 1.82 -4.14
C ALA A 99 -1.67 0.80 -5.24
N VAL A 100 -0.77 0.57 -6.20
CA VAL A 100 -1.00 -0.37 -7.31
C VAL A 100 -1.14 -1.81 -6.78
N VAL A 101 -0.23 -2.25 -5.93
CA VAL A 101 -0.25 -3.63 -5.41
C VAL A 101 -1.39 -3.84 -4.42
N ALA A 102 -1.76 -2.83 -3.63
CA ALA A 102 -2.96 -2.86 -2.78
C ALA A 102 -4.22 -3.05 -3.62
N ARG A 103 -4.45 -2.20 -4.63
CA ARG A 103 -5.63 -2.30 -5.52
C ARG A 103 -5.74 -3.69 -6.14
N ARG A 104 -4.62 -4.22 -6.65
CA ARG A 104 -4.57 -5.58 -7.23
C ARG A 104 -4.95 -6.65 -6.22
N TRP A 105 -4.39 -6.58 -5.01
CA TRP A 105 -4.67 -7.55 -3.95
C TRP A 105 -6.15 -7.49 -3.50
N ILE A 106 -6.68 -6.28 -3.30
CA ILE A 106 -8.07 -6.04 -2.87
C ILE A 106 -9.06 -6.61 -3.88
N LEU A 107 -8.87 -6.34 -5.19
CA LEU A 107 -9.71 -6.92 -6.23
C LEU A 107 -9.69 -8.46 -6.19
N GLY A 108 -8.51 -9.05 -5.99
CA GLY A 108 -8.37 -10.49 -5.81
C GLY A 108 -9.10 -11.03 -4.57
N ALA A 109 -9.04 -10.31 -3.44
CA ALA A 109 -9.76 -10.65 -2.22
C ALA A 109 -11.28 -10.59 -2.42
N LEU A 110 -11.79 -9.55 -3.07
CA LEU A 110 -13.22 -9.42 -3.41
C LEU A 110 -13.69 -10.53 -4.35
N SER A 111 -12.88 -10.90 -5.35
CA SER A 111 -13.20 -12.02 -6.24
C SER A 111 -13.23 -13.37 -5.52
N LYS A 112 -12.44 -13.56 -4.46
CA LYS A 112 -12.48 -14.78 -3.63
C LYS A 112 -13.78 -14.83 -2.82
N ARG A 113 -14.20 -13.74 -2.19
CA ARG A 113 -15.44 -13.65 -1.40
C ARG A 113 -16.68 -13.98 -2.23
N LYS A 114 -16.81 -13.42 -3.44
CA LYS A 114 -17.93 -13.70 -4.36
C LYS A 114 -18.08 -15.18 -4.76
N ARG A 115 -17.06 -16.02 -4.56
CA ARG A 115 -17.13 -17.47 -4.84
C ARG A 115 -17.47 -18.29 -3.60
N SER A 116 -17.39 -17.69 -2.42
CA SER A 116 -17.66 -18.34 -1.13
C SER A 116 -19.08 -18.06 -0.63
N ASP A 117 -19.74 -17.03 -1.16
CA ASP A 117 -21.18 -16.78 -1.08
C ASP A 117 -21.93 -17.52 -2.22
#